data_AF-A0A957DSK0-F1
#
_entry.id   AF-A0A957DSK0-F1
#
_cell.length_a   1.000
_cell.length_b   1.000
_cell.length_c   1.000
_cell.angle_alpha   90.00
_cell.angle_beta   90.00
_cell.angle_gamma   90.00
#
_symmetry.space_group_name_H-M   'P 1'
#
loop_
_entity.id
_entity.type
_entity.pdbx_description
1 polymer ?
#
loop_
_entity_poly.entity_id
_entity_poly.type
_entity_poly.pdbx_seq_one_letter_code
_entity_poly.pdbx_strand_id
1 'polypeptide(L)'
;MLVVIMSEQTAVFYIIHVQGHLDAAWSPDLFGLAISAGPDGTTRLAGHLADQAALLGCLNRLINLGASILLVENQTVPLNKGQVDMLQEQTTTLEAEKAKILAQIEKLQKGWNSGDGALFAEPFTADADYTVWNGHYAKGRSLIAEEHQHIFDTFYANTTMHYGEKHIRFLRDDVALVRFELAYLIRANGERIREDGVRPFMVFIKNDGQWQIAAFQNTPIITQSE
;
A
#
# COMPACT_ATOMS: atom_id res chain seq x y z
N MET A 1 1.26 -6.99 13.31
CA MET A 1 1.55 -7.71 12.06
C MET A 1 2.87 -8.43 12.27
N LEU A 2 2.95 -9.76 12.24
CA LEU A 2 4.22 -10.48 12.47
C LEU A 2 5.26 -10.09 11.41
N VAL A 3 6.54 -10.01 11.78
CA VAL A 3 7.64 -10.09 10.79
C VAL A 3 7.67 -11.53 10.27
N VAL A 4 7.07 -11.75 9.11
CA VAL A 4 7.07 -13.04 8.42
C VAL A 4 8.14 -13.00 7.34
N ILE A 5 9.11 -13.90 7.41
CA ILE A 5 10.03 -14.15 6.30
C ILE A 5 9.30 -15.12 5.37
N MET A 6 8.60 -14.59 4.37
CA MET A 6 7.71 -15.37 3.50
C MET A 6 8.42 -16.49 2.75
N SER A 7 9.74 -16.38 2.52
CA SER A 7 10.53 -17.44 1.87
C SER A 7 10.79 -18.66 2.76
N GLU A 8 10.63 -18.54 4.09
CA GLU A 8 10.96 -19.62 5.04
C GLU A 8 9.78 -20.09 5.89
N GLN A 9 8.59 -19.46 5.77
CA GLN A 9 7.40 -19.76 6.59
C GLN A 9 7.69 -19.73 8.10
N THR A 10 8.55 -18.81 8.51
CA THR A 10 8.98 -18.66 9.88
C THR A 10 8.59 -17.29 10.43
N ALA A 11 8.34 -17.26 11.73
CA ALA A 11 8.06 -16.06 12.49
C ALA A 11 9.17 -15.83 13.50
N VAL A 12 9.52 -14.56 13.71
CA VAL A 12 10.42 -14.18 14.80
C VAL A 12 9.65 -14.24 16.12
N PHE A 13 10.13 -15.07 17.04
CA PHE A 13 9.66 -15.22 18.40
C PHE A 13 10.75 -14.69 19.33
N TYR A 14 10.39 -13.82 20.26
CA TYR A 14 11.34 -13.25 21.20
C TYR A 14 11.26 -13.93 22.55
N ILE A 15 12.43 -14.11 23.16
CA ILE A 15 12.59 -14.49 24.56
C ILE A 15 13.42 -13.39 25.21
N ILE A 16 12.86 -12.73 26.22
CA ILE A 16 13.53 -11.70 26.99
C ILE A 16 13.55 -12.14 28.45
N HIS A 17 14.73 -12.19 29.06
CA HIS A 17 14.86 -12.43 30.50
C HIS A 17 15.25 -11.13 31.19
N VAL A 18 14.60 -10.83 32.30
CA VAL A 18 14.91 -9.69 33.15
C VAL A 18 15.12 -10.13 34.59
N GLN A 19 15.95 -9.39 35.33
CA GLN A 19 16.10 -9.59 36.76
C GLN A 19 14.84 -9.11 37.50
N GLY A 20 14.41 -9.86 38.53
CA GLY A 20 13.25 -9.53 39.34
C GLY A 20 11.96 -10.17 38.83
N HIS A 21 10.86 -9.92 39.53
CA HIS A 21 9.55 -10.48 39.24
C HIS A 21 8.61 -9.43 38.60
N LEU A 22 8.17 -9.70 37.37
CA LEU A 22 7.06 -8.99 36.72
C LEU A 22 5.84 -9.91 36.74
N ASP A 23 4.72 -9.38 37.22
CA ASP A 23 3.43 -10.08 37.20
C ASP A 23 2.84 -10.13 35.78
N ALA A 24 2.01 -11.15 35.51
CA ALA A 24 1.36 -11.35 34.23
C ALA A 24 0.46 -10.17 33.79
N ALA A 25 -0.02 -9.35 34.73
CA ALA A 25 -0.81 -8.15 34.43
C ALA A 25 -0.05 -7.11 33.58
N TRP A 26 1.29 -7.15 33.53
CA TRP A 26 2.09 -6.29 32.67
C TRP A 26 2.06 -6.68 31.18
N SER A 27 1.51 -7.85 30.84
CA SER A 27 1.52 -8.37 29.46
C SER A 27 0.96 -7.39 28.42
N PRO A 28 -0.19 -6.71 28.63
CA PRO A 28 -0.72 -5.74 27.66
C PRO A 28 0.23 -4.56 27.41
N ASP A 29 0.89 -4.07 28.45
CA ASP A 29 1.88 -2.98 28.37
C ASP A 29 3.19 -3.40 27.69
N LEU A 30 3.45 -4.70 27.67
CA LEU A 30 4.62 -5.34 27.06
C LEU A 30 4.22 -6.11 25.80
N PHE A 31 3.31 -5.52 25.02
CA PHE A 31 2.93 -5.99 23.67
C PHE A 31 2.35 -7.41 23.64
N GLY A 32 1.72 -7.84 24.73
CA GLY A 32 1.11 -9.16 24.84
C GLY A 32 2.10 -10.31 25.01
N LEU A 33 3.37 -10.02 25.33
CA LEU A 33 4.34 -11.07 25.65
C LEU A 33 3.84 -11.88 26.87
N ALA A 34 3.92 -13.20 26.78
CA ALA A 34 3.61 -14.08 27.90
C ALA A 34 4.69 -13.92 28.97
N ILE A 35 4.28 -13.65 30.21
CA ILE A 35 5.18 -13.38 31.33
C ILE A 35 5.14 -14.57 32.29
N SER A 36 6.31 -15.11 32.63
CA SER A 36 6.46 -16.23 33.56
C SER A 36 7.63 -15.99 34.52
N ALA A 37 7.42 -16.26 35.81
CA ALA A 37 8.46 -16.19 36.82
C ALA A 37 9.48 -17.32 36.66
N GLY A 38 10.76 -16.99 36.73
CA GLY A 38 11.85 -17.95 36.86
C GLY A 38 12.08 -18.36 38.32
N PRO A 39 12.59 -19.58 38.56
CA PRO A 39 12.87 -20.09 39.91
C PRO A 39 14.04 -19.36 40.62
N ASP A 40 14.84 -18.60 39.86
CA ASP A 40 16.01 -17.83 40.29
C ASP A 40 15.69 -16.35 40.58
N GLY A 41 14.40 -16.00 40.67
CA GLY A 41 13.95 -14.62 40.88
C GLY A 41 14.05 -13.74 39.64
N THR A 42 14.15 -14.34 38.45
CA THR A 42 14.06 -13.64 37.16
C THR A 42 12.63 -13.70 36.60
N THR A 43 12.38 -12.95 35.54
CA THR A 43 11.15 -13.04 34.75
C THR A 43 11.47 -13.27 33.29
N ARG A 44 10.79 -14.23 32.69
CA ARG A 44 10.84 -14.52 31.26
C ARG A 44 9.61 -13.94 30.57
N LEU A 45 9.85 -13.15 29.53
CA LEU A 45 8.85 -12.65 28.60
C LEU A 45 9.03 -13.36 27.26
N ALA A 46 7.96 -13.90 26.70
CA ALA A 46 8.04 -14.69 25.47
C ALA A 46 6.84 -14.46 24.55
N GLY A 47 7.10 -14.27 23.26
CA GLY A 47 6.02 -14.05 22.28
C GLY A 47 6.49 -13.44 20.98
N HIS A 48 5.53 -13.19 20.10
CA HIS A 48 5.78 -12.51 18.83
C HIS A 48 5.69 -11.00 19.00
N LEU A 49 6.63 -10.29 18.38
CA LEU A 49 6.58 -8.84 18.25
C LEU A 49 6.41 -8.48 16.78
N ALA A 50 5.71 -7.37 16.53
CA ALA A 50 5.29 -7.01 15.18
C ALA A 50 6.48 -6.63 14.28
N ASP A 51 7.48 -5.97 14.85
CA ASP A 51 8.68 -5.50 14.17
C ASP A 51 9.77 -5.11 15.19
N GLN A 52 10.89 -4.60 14.69
CA GLN A 52 12.01 -4.13 15.51
C GLN A 52 11.64 -2.89 16.34
N ALA A 53 10.68 -2.07 15.92
CA ALA A 53 10.23 -0.92 16.70
C ALA A 53 9.42 -1.36 17.92
N ALA A 54 8.59 -2.39 17.79
CA ALA A 54 7.89 -3.03 18.90
C ALA A 54 8.88 -3.65 19.91
N LEU A 55 9.95 -4.30 19.43
CA LEU A 55 11.04 -4.76 20.29
C LEU A 55 11.69 -3.60 21.05
N LEU A 56 12.10 -2.54 20.35
CA LEU A 56 12.70 -1.37 20.99
C LEU A 56 11.77 -0.74 22.04
N GLY A 57 10.48 -0.63 21.73
CA GLY A 57 9.47 -0.14 22.66
C GLY A 57 9.34 -1.01 23.91
N CYS A 58 9.33 -2.33 23.74
CA CYS A 58 9.30 -3.29 24.84
C CYS A 58 10.54 -3.16 25.74
N LEU A 59 11.75 -3.11 25.15
CA LEU A 59 13.00 -2.98 25.89
C LEU A 59 13.08 -1.64 26.64
N ASN A 60 12.69 -0.54 26.00
CA ASN A 60 12.62 0.76 26.64
C ASN A 60 11.67 0.75 27.84
N ARG A 61 10.51 0.07 27.73
CA ARG A 61 9.56 -0.02 28.83
C ARG A 61 10.11 -0.81 30.02
N LEU A 62 10.78 -1.93 29.77
CA LEU A 62 11.46 -2.71 30.80
C LEU A 62 12.55 -1.88 31.50
N ILE A 63 13.36 -1.15 30.74
CA ILE A 63 14.41 -0.27 31.28
C ILE A 63 13.80 0.85 32.13
N ASN A 64 12.70 1.48 31.67
CA ASN A 64 12.02 2.53 32.42
C ASN A 64 11.37 2.05 33.73
N LEU A 65 11.05 0.75 33.83
CA LEU A 65 10.62 0.11 35.08
C LEU A 65 11.80 -0.19 36.03
N GLY A 66 13.03 0.09 35.61
CA GLY A 66 14.25 -0.25 36.35
C GLY A 66 14.64 -1.73 36.25
N ALA A 67 14.01 -2.50 35.36
CA ALA A 67 14.35 -3.91 35.18
C ALA A 67 15.70 -4.06 34.47
N SER A 68 16.60 -4.87 35.02
CA SER A 68 17.85 -5.22 34.34
C SER A 68 17.58 -6.32 33.32
N ILE A 69 17.81 -6.03 32.04
CA ILE A 69 17.68 -7.02 30.97
C ILE A 69 18.91 -7.93 30.99
N LEU A 70 18.68 -9.24 31.11
CA LEU A 70 19.70 -10.27 31.22
C LEU A 70 19.94 -10.98 29.87
N LEU A 71 18.88 -11.18 29.11
CA LEU A 71 18.92 -11.86 27.81
C LEU A 71 17.87 -11.25 26.88
N VAL A 72 18.25 -11.06 25.62
CA VAL A 72 17.32 -10.86 24.50
C VAL A 72 17.73 -11.84 23.42
N GLU A 73 16.86 -12.80 23.16
CA GLU A 73 17.06 -13.82 22.13
C GLU A 73 15.90 -13.73 21.13
N ASN A 74 16.23 -13.85 19.85
CA ASN A 74 15.24 -14.14 18.83
C ASN A 74 15.35 -15.61 18.41
N GLN A 75 14.20 -16.21 18.16
CA GLN A 75 14.08 -17.57 17.67
C GLN A 75 13.20 -17.55 16.44
N THR A 76 13.67 -18.20 15.40
CA THR A 76 12.91 -18.40 14.17
C THR A 76 12.08 -19.67 14.37
N VAL A 77 10.78 -19.50 14.59
CA VAL A 77 9.86 -20.62 14.86
C VAL A 77 9.03 -20.90 13.60
N PRO A 78 8.86 -22.17 13.18
CA PRO A 78 7.99 -22.52 12.07
C PRO A 78 6.55 -22.07 12.37
N LEU A 79 5.92 -21.44 11.40
CA LEU A 79 4.49 -21.17 11.48
C LEU A 79 3.73 -22.50 11.45
N ASN A 80 2.69 -22.62 12.29
CA ASN A 80 1.81 -23.78 12.20
C ASN A 80 0.94 -23.71 10.93
N LYS A 81 0.37 -24.84 10.53
CA LYS A 81 -0.43 -24.95 9.30
C LYS A 81 -1.55 -23.90 9.22
N GLY A 82 -2.27 -23.67 10.32
CA GLY A 82 -3.35 -22.66 10.35
C GLY A 82 -2.86 -21.22 10.15
N GLN A 83 -1.67 -20.88 10.67
CA GLN A 83 -1.05 -19.58 10.44
C GLN A 83 -0.55 -19.41 8.99
N VAL A 84 0.03 -20.47 8.41
CA VAL A 84 0.44 -20.47 6.99
C VAL A 84 -0.76 -20.30 6.07
N ASP A 85 -1.82 -21.10 6.29
CA ASP A 85 -3.05 -21.05 5.49
C ASP A 85 -3.67 -19.64 5.55
N MET A 86 -3.76 -19.03 6.74
CA MET A 86 -4.27 -17.66 6.93
C MET A 86 -3.43 -16.59 6.21
N LEU A 87 -2.10 -16.65 6.32
CA LEU A 87 -1.20 -15.69 5.65
C LEU A 87 -1.25 -15.84 4.13
N GLN A 88 -1.39 -17.06 3.65
CA GLN A 88 -1.54 -17.35 2.23
C GLN A 88 -2.89 -16.83 1.71
N GLU A 89 -3.99 -17.05 2.43
CA GLU A 89 -5.31 -16.50 2.12
C GLU A 89 -5.30 -14.96 2.09
N GLN A 90 -4.67 -14.32 3.08
CA GLN A 90 -4.52 -12.86 3.11
C GLN A 90 -3.70 -12.35 1.92
N THR A 91 -2.59 -13.01 1.59
CA THR A 91 -1.76 -12.66 0.42
C THR A 91 -2.54 -12.85 -0.88
N THR A 92 -3.22 -13.98 -1.06
CA THR A 92 -4.07 -14.24 -2.23
C THR A 92 -5.18 -13.22 -2.36
N THR A 93 -5.83 -12.85 -1.26
CA THR A 93 -6.86 -11.81 -1.21
C THR A 93 -6.28 -10.46 -1.63
N LEU A 94 -5.12 -10.07 -1.10
CA LEU A 94 -4.45 -8.81 -1.44
C LEU A 94 -4.10 -8.74 -2.93
N GLU A 95 -3.52 -9.81 -3.49
CA GLU A 95 -3.18 -9.88 -4.91
C GLU A 95 -4.43 -9.85 -5.80
N ALA A 96 -5.53 -10.51 -5.40
CA ALA A 96 -6.81 -10.43 -6.10
C ALA A 96 -7.39 -9.01 -6.09
N GLU A 97 -7.28 -8.29 -4.98
CA GLU A 97 -7.73 -6.89 -4.88
C GLU A 97 -6.84 -5.94 -5.71
N LYS A 98 -5.51 -6.14 -5.71
CA LYS A 98 -4.60 -5.41 -6.61
C LYS A 98 -4.97 -5.62 -8.08
N ALA A 99 -5.26 -6.86 -8.49
CA ALA A 99 -5.65 -7.17 -9.86
C ALA A 99 -6.90 -6.41 -10.30
N LYS A 100 -7.89 -6.23 -9.41
CA LYS A 100 -9.09 -5.42 -9.70
C LYS A 100 -8.77 -3.94 -9.90
N ILE A 101 -7.86 -3.36 -9.11
CA ILE A 101 -7.38 -1.98 -9.30
C ILE A 101 -6.63 -1.86 -10.64
N LEU A 102 -5.77 -2.81 -10.96
CA LEU A 102 -5.04 -2.83 -12.23
C LEU A 102 -5.98 -2.90 -13.44
N ALA A 103 -7.05 -3.68 -13.36
CA ALA A 103 -8.07 -3.76 -14.41
C ALA A 103 -8.77 -2.41 -14.66
N GLN A 104 -8.97 -1.58 -13.62
CA GLN A 104 -9.51 -0.23 -13.78
C GLN A 104 -8.52 0.71 -14.50
N ILE A 105 -7.23 0.57 -14.21
CA ILE A 105 -6.17 1.34 -14.88
C ILE A 105 -6.04 0.91 -16.35
N GLU A 106 -6.19 -0.38 -16.64
CA GLU A 106 -6.25 -0.88 -18.02
C GLU A 106 -7.45 -0.30 -18.79
N LYS A 107 -8.62 -0.18 -18.15
CA LYS A 107 -9.78 0.51 -18.74
C LYS A 107 -9.50 1.98 -19.04
N LEU A 108 -8.87 2.73 -18.12
CA LEU A 108 -8.42 4.11 -18.38
C LEU A 108 -7.53 4.18 -19.63
N GLN A 109 -6.51 3.32 -19.68
CA GLN A 109 -5.56 3.30 -20.79
C GLN A 109 -6.26 2.94 -22.11
N LYS A 110 -7.18 1.98 -22.07
CA LYS A 110 -7.96 1.57 -23.23
C LYS A 110 -8.85 2.72 -23.73
N GLY A 111 -9.57 3.39 -22.84
CA GLY A 111 -10.41 4.54 -23.18
C GLY A 111 -9.61 5.66 -23.85
N TRP A 112 -8.42 5.96 -23.34
CA TRP A 112 -7.50 6.89 -23.99
C TRP A 112 -7.11 6.41 -25.39
N ASN A 113 -6.60 5.17 -25.49
CA ASN A 113 -6.04 4.63 -26.73
C ASN A 113 -7.10 4.39 -27.82
N SER A 114 -8.37 4.30 -27.45
CA SER A 114 -9.50 4.23 -28.39
C SER A 114 -10.16 5.59 -28.65
N GLY A 115 -9.72 6.67 -28.00
CA GLY A 115 -10.35 7.99 -28.08
C GLY A 115 -11.80 8.01 -27.57
N ASP A 116 -12.10 7.19 -26.56
CA ASP A 116 -13.44 7.03 -25.99
C ASP A 116 -13.49 7.65 -24.59
N GLY A 117 -14.11 8.84 -24.49
CA GLY A 117 -14.26 9.57 -23.23
C GLY A 117 -15.13 8.83 -22.21
N ALA A 118 -16.15 8.10 -22.66
CA ALA A 118 -17.03 7.34 -21.77
C ALA A 118 -16.31 6.13 -21.16
N LEU A 119 -15.56 5.38 -21.97
CA LEU A 119 -14.73 4.26 -21.51
C LEU A 119 -13.58 4.76 -20.62
N PHE A 120 -12.99 5.92 -20.95
CA PHE A 120 -11.99 6.55 -20.08
C PHE A 120 -12.59 6.95 -18.73
N ALA A 121 -13.83 7.44 -18.69
CA ALA A 121 -14.45 7.87 -17.44
C ALA A 121 -15.06 6.72 -16.62
N GLU A 122 -15.36 5.56 -17.22
CA GLU A 122 -15.99 4.41 -16.54
C GLU A 122 -15.36 4.04 -15.18
N PRO A 123 -14.02 4.03 -15.02
CA PRO A 123 -13.36 3.69 -13.75
C PRO A 123 -13.55 4.70 -12.62
N PHE A 124 -13.99 5.92 -12.91
CA PHE A 124 -14.15 6.98 -11.91
C PHE A 124 -15.45 6.83 -11.12
N THR A 125 -15.47 7.25 -9.87
CA THR A 125 -16.71 7.41 -9.10
C THR A 125 -17.60 8.51 -9.72
N ALA A 126 -18.90 8.48 -9.43
CA ALA A 126 -19.84 9.45 -9.98
C ALA A 126 -19.48 10.91 -9.60
N ASP A 127 -18.83 11.09 -8.45
CA ASP A 127 -18.41 12.36 -7.86
C ASP A 127 -16.89 12.54 -7.82
N ALA A 128 -16.12 11.85 -8.67
CA ALA A 128 -14.66 11.89 -8.65
C ALA A 128 -14.07 13.30 -8.80
N ASP A 129 -12.94 13.56 -8.12
CA ASP A 129 -12.13 14.76 -8.32
C ASP A 129 -11.02 14.50 -9.34
N TYR A 130 -11.01 15.23 -10.45
CA TYR A 130 -10.01 15.06 -11.50
C TYR A 130 -9.26 16.37 -11.73
N THR A 131 -7.97 16.41 -11.41
CA THR A 131 -7.11 17.57 -11.62
C THR A 131 -5.92 17.21 -12.49
N VAL A 132 -5.58 18.04 -13.46
CA VAL A 132 -4.41 17.83 -14.32
C VAL A 132 -3.35 18.91 -14.15
N TRP A 133 -2.19 18.67 -14.76
CA TRP A 133 -0.97 19.46 -14.63
C TRP A 133 -1.11 20.98 -14.81
N ASN A 134 -2.11 21.47 -15.56
CA ASN A 134 -2.35 22.89 -15.78
C ASN A 134 -3.33 23.51 -14.76
N GLY A 135 -3.74 22.75 -13.75
CA GLY A 135 -4.73 23.16 -12.75
C GLY A 135 -6.18 23.04 -13.21
N HIS A 136 -6.44 22.55 -14.43
CA HIS A 136 -7.81 22.25 -14.87
C HIS A 136 -8.42 21.18 -13.96
N TYR A 137 -9.68 21.38 -13.59
CA TYR A 137 -10.42 20.57 -12.65
C TYR A 137 -11.78 20.18 -13.21
N ALA A 138 -12.09 18.88 -13.15
CA ALA A 138 -13.38 18.31 -13.48
C ALA A 138 -13.94 17.53 -12.28
N LYS A 139 -15.23 17.76 -11.97
CA LYS A 139 -15.96 17.06 -10.92
C LYS A 139 -16.96 16.07 -11.50
N GLY A 140 -16.75 14.81 -11.16
CA GLY A 140 -17.67 13.71 -11.45
C GLY A 140 -17.46 13.05 -12.81
N ARG A 141 -17.88 11.79 -12.89
CA ARG A 141 -17.67 10.91 -14.06
C ARG A 141 -18.18 11.53 -15.37
N SER A 142 -19.35 12.16 -15.35
CA SER A 142 -19.98 12.71 -16.56
C SER A 142 -19.15 13.83 -17.18
N LEU A 143 -18.66 14.77 -16.37
CA LEU A 143 -17.84 15.87 -16.88
C LEU A 143 -16.48 15.38 -17.35
N ILE A 144 -15.87 14.43 -16.62
CA ILE A 144 -14.63 13.76 -17.07
C ILE A 144 -14.84 13.14 -18.45
N ALA A 145 -15.95 12.43 -18.70
CA ALA A 145 -16.23 11.80 -19.98
C ALA A 145 -16.36 12.82 -21.12
N GLU A 146 -17.16 13.87 -20.90
CA GLU A 146 -17.43 14.92 -21.89
C GLU A 146 -16.14 15.65 -22.29
N GLU A 147 -15.35 16.10 -21.32
CA GLU A 147 -14.12 16.83 -21.59
C GLU A 147 -13.05 15.93 -22.24
N HIS A 148 -12.97 14.66 -21.83
CA HIS A 148 -12.03 13.72 -22.47
C HIS A 148 -12.44 13.43 -23.91
N GLN A 149 -13.73 13.32 -24.21
CA GLN A 149 -14.17 13.18 -25.60
C GLN A 149 -13.75 14.39 -26.43
N HIS A 150 -13.94 15.61 -25.90
CA HIS A 150 -13.54 16.83 -26.61
C HIS A 150 -12.04 16.85 -26.94
N ILE A 151 -11.16 16.46 -26.01
CA ILE A 151 -9.71 16.45 -26.28
C ILE A 151 -9.28 15.28 -27.18
N PHE A 152 -9.98 14.15 -27.14
CA PHE A 152 -9.76 13.02 -28.04
C PHE A 152 -10.20 13.33 -29.48
N ASP A 153 -11.21 14.18 -29.66
CA ASP A 153 -11.65 14.66 -30.96
C ASP A 153 -10.76 15.79 -31.52
N THR A 154 -9.87 16.36 -30.69
CA THR A 154 -9.06 17.55 -31.02
C THR A 154 -7.56 17.35 -30.75
N PHE A 155 -7.01 17.98 -29.72
CA PHE A 155 -5.56 18.13 -29.50
C PHE A 155 -4.83 16.80 -29.22
N TYR A 156 -5.53 15.84 -28.61
CA TYR A 156 -5.00 14.52 -28.27
C TYR A 156 -5.51 13.40 -29.19
N ALA A 157 -6.14 13.75 -30.31
CA ALA A 157 -6.55 12.79 -31.33
C ALA A 157 -5.39 11.89 -31.76
N ASN A 158 -5.64 10.58 -31.82
CA ASN A 158 -4.68 9.54 -32.21
C ASN A 158 -3.40 9.47 -31.34
N THR A 159 -3.47 9.95 -30.10
CA THR A 159 -2.38 9.73 -29.13
C THR A 159 -2.59 8.43 -28.37
N THR A 160 -1.50 7.80 -27.94
CA THR A 160 -1.55 6.60 -27.10
C THR A 160 -0.92 6.88 -25.73
N MET A 161 -1.59 6.46 -24.68
CA MET A 161 -1.17 6.51 -23.30
C MET A 161 -0.35 5.27 -22.93
N HIS A 162 0.75 5.52 -22.21
CA HIS A 162 1.65 4.49 -21.70
C HIS A 162 1.87 4.72 -20.20
N TYR A 163 1.61 3.69 -19.40
CA TYR A 163 1.82 3.71 -17.95
C TYR A 163 3.02 2.85 -17.57
N GLY A 164 3.98 3.44 -16.86
CA GLY A 164 5.09 2.74 -16.24
C GLY A 164 4.69 1.96 -14.98
N GLU A 165 5.70 1.72 -14.13
CA GLU A 165 5.54 1.02 -12.87
C GLU A 165 4.54 1.73 -11.94
N LYS A 166 3.77 0.93 -11.21
CA LYS A 166 2.67 1.36 -10.34
C LYS A 166 2.98 0.89 -8.93
N HIS A 167 2.96 1.82 -7.98
CA HIS A 167 3.04 1.53 -6.57
C HIS A 167 1.64 1.60 -5.96
N ILE A 168 1.09 0.45 -5.57
CA ILE A 168 -0.23 0.31 -4.95
C ILE A 168 -0.07 0.13 -3.44
N ARG A 169 -0.71 0.99 -2.66
CA ARG A 169 -0.74 0.89 -1.19
C ARG A 169 -2.19 0.92 -0.71
N PHE A 170 -2.64 -0.17 -0.09
CA PHE A 170 -3.92 -0.19 0.63
C PHE A 170 -3.78 0.60 1.93
N LEU A 171 -4.65 1.59 2.13
CA LEU A 171 -4.77 2.34 3.39
C LEU A 171 -5.80 1.71 4.32
N ARG A 172 -6.83 1.12 3.70
CA ARG A 172 -7.92 0.35 4.31
C ARG A 172 -8.26 -0.81 3.37
N ASP A 173 -9.13 -1.71 3.80
CA ASP A 173 -9.69 -2.77 2.97
C ASP A 173 -10.52 -2.23 1.78
N ASP A 174 -11.03 -1.00 1.92
CA ASP A 174 -11.86 -0.30 0.96
C ASP A 174 -11.20 0.95 0.34
N VAL A 175 -9.95 1.27 0.68
CA VAL A 175 -9.22 2.43 0.13
C VAL A 175 -7.79 2.09 -0.24
N ALA A 176 -7.40 2.44 -1.47
CA ALA A 176 -6.04 2.28 -1.96
C ALA A 176 -5.50 3.57 -2.61
N LEU A 177 -4.20 3.80 -2.42
CA LEU A 177 -3.43 4.80 -3.16
C LEU A 177 -2.68 4.12 -4.29
N VAL A 178 -2.69 4.73 -5.46
CA VAL A 178 -1.87 4.30 -6.60
C VAL A 178 -1.03 5.47 -7.09
N ARG A 179 0.28 5.31 -7.02
CA ARG A 179 1.24 6.25 -7.60
C ARG A 179 1.91 5.59 -8.79
N PHE A 180 2.12 6.34 -9.85
CA PHE A 180 2.84 5.89 -11.02
C PHE A 180 4.25 6.50 -11.01
N GLU A 181 5.26 5.71 -11.37
CA GLU A 181 6.60 6.24 -11.60
C GLU A 181 6.64 7.15 -12.82
N LEU A 182 5.89 6.77 -13.86
CA LEU A 182 5.85 7.49 -15.12
C LEU A 182 4.54 7.21 -15.87
N ALA A 183 4.00 8.25 -16.50
CA ALA A 183 3.04 8.13 -17.58
C ALA A 183 3.39 9.10 -18.71
N TYR A 184 3.17 8.72 -19.95
CA TYR A 184 3.44 9.58 -21.10
C TYR A 184 2.53 9.25 -22.28
N LEU A 185 2.45 10.21 -23.21
CA LEU A 185 1.67 10.10 -24.42
C LEU A 185 2.60 10.05 -25.64
N ILE A 186 2.26 9.22 -26.61
CA ILE A 186 2.92 9.18 -27.92
C ILE A 186 1.91 9.62 -28.99
N ARG A 187 2.32 10.55 -29.87
CA ARG A 187 1.57 10.94 -31.07
C ARG A 187 1.68 9.90 -32.17
N ALA A 188 0.78 9.93 -33.16
CA ALA A 188 0.83 9.02 -34.31
C ALA A 188 2.16 9.05 -35.11
N ASN A 189 2.89 10.17 -35.09
CA ASN A 189 4.22 10.31 -35.70
C ASN A 189 5.37 9.74 -34.85
N GLY A 190 5.08 9.15 -33.69
CA GLY A 190 6.06 8.59 -32.75
C GLY A 190 6.63 9.59 -31.74
N GLU A 191 6.25 10.88 -31.82
CA GLU A 191 6.74 11.92 -30.92
C GLU A 191 6.12 11.80 -29.52
N ARG A 192 6.93 11.95 -28.48
CA ARG A 192 6.47 11.97 -27.09
C ARG A 192 5.95 13.35 -26.70
N ILE A 193 4.72 13.42 -26.18
CA ILE A 193 4.19 14.65 -25.60
C ILE A 193 4.73 14.76 -24.17
N ARG A 194 5.45 15.86 -23.88
CA ARG A 194 6.24 16.06 -22.66
C ARG A 194 7.30 14.95 -22.53
N GLU A 195 8.51 15.27 -22.96
CA GLU A 195 9.62 14.30 -23.04
C GLU A 195 9.83 13.54 -21.72
N ASP A 196 9.77 14.23 -20.58
CA ASP A 196 9.92 13.60 -19.26
C ASP A 196 8.66 12.86 -18.76
N GLY A 197 7.48 13.13 -19.34
CA GLY A 197 6.19 12.60 -18.93
C GLY A 197 5.62 13.26 -17.66
N VAL A 198 4.70 12.53 -17.01
CA VAL A 198 3.98 12.96 -15.80
C VAL A 198 3.97 11.86 -14.74
N ARG A 199 3.69 12.21 -13.49
CA ARG A 199 3.45 11.28 -12.36
C ARG A 199 1.99 11.35 -11.92
N PRO A 200 1.14 10.43 -12.41
CA PRO A 200 -0.20 10.28 -11.90
C PRO A 200 -0.22 9.77 -10.44
N PHE A 201 -1.18 10.28 -9.69
CA PHE A 201 -1.55 9.86 -8.36
C PHE A 201 -3.06 9.67 -8.33
N MET A 202 -3.51 8.51 -7.85
CA MET A 202 -4.92 8.14 -7.81
C MET A 202 -5.30 7.65 -6.41
N VAL A 203 -6.49 8.02 -5.97
CA VAL A 203 -7.15 7.42 -4.81
C VAL A 203 -8.27 6.53 -5.32
N PHE A 204 -8.20 5.25 -5.00
CA PHE A 204 -9.24 4.27 -5.27
C PHE A 204 -10.06 4.03 -4.01
N ILE A 205 -11.37 3.93 -4.18
CA ILE A 205 -12.31 3.47 -3.14
C ILE A 205 -13.08 2.26 -3.66
N LYS A 206 -13.49 1.38 -2.76
CA LYS A 206 -14.27 0.19 -3.07
C LYS A 206 -15.72 0.39 -2.66
N ASN A 207 -16.61 0.52 -3.63
CA ASN A 207 -18.06 0.61 -3.42
C ASN A 207 -18.74 -0.64 -3.99
N ASP A 208 -19.58 -1.31 -3.20
CA ASP A 208 -20.31 -2.52 -3.62
C ASP A 208 -19.43 -3.60 -4.26
N GLY A 209 -18.22 -3.77 -3.70
CA GLY A 209 -17.24 -4.73 -4.20
C GLY A 209 -16.44 -4.30 -5.43
N GLN A 210 -16.71 -3.11 -5.99
CA GLN A 210 -16.04 -2.56 -7.18
C GLN A 210 -15.07 -1.44 -6.80
N TRP A 211 -13.83 -1.55 -7.26
CA TRP A 211 -12.86 -0.47 -7.14
C TRP A 211 -13.11 0.60 -8.18
N GLN A 212 -13.11 1.86 -7.74
CA GLN A 212 -13.30 3.04 -8.58
C GLN A 212 -12.38 4.18 -8.14
N ILE A 213 -12.03 5.07 -9.05
CA ILE A 213 -11.17 6.23 -8.80
C ILE A 213 -12.02 7.34 -8.19
N ALA A 214 -11.73 7.69 -6.94
CA ALA A 214 -12.34 8.82 -6.24
C ALA A 214 -11.60 10.13 -6.52
N ALA A 215 -10.28 10.08 -6.68
CA ALA A 215 -9.49 11.25 -7.02
C ALA A 215 -8.34 10.89 -7.96
N PHE A 216 -8.06 11.78 -8.90
CA PHE A 216 -6.94 11.72 -9.82
C PHE A 216 -6.21 13.07 -9.84
N GLN A 217 -4.89 13.01 -9.77
CA GLN A 217 -4.03 14.14 -10.04
C GLN A 217 -2.84 13.71 -10.89
N ASN A 218 -2.44 14.49 -11.90
CA ASN A 218 -1.14 14.30 -12.54
C ASN A 218 -0.28 15.56 -12.45
N THR A 219 1.03 15.33 -12.34
CA THR A 219 2.04 16.39 -12.21
C THR A 219 3.15 16.15 -13.22
N PRO A 220 3.62 17.17 -13.98
CA PRO A 220 4.76 17.03 -14.87
C PRO A 220 6.03 16.63 -14.12
N ILE A 221 6.83 15.77 -14.74
CA ILE A 221 8.21 15.55 -14.31
C ILE A 221 9.04 16.68 -14.91
N ILE A 222 9.90 17.28 -14.09
CA ILE A 222 10.88 18.27 -14.52
C ILE A 222 12.24 17.69 -14.19
N THR A 223 12.92 17.16 -15.21
CA THR A 223 14.32 16.73 -15.05
C THR A 223 15.18 17.97 -15.19
N GLN A 224 15.86 18.38 -14.11
CA GLN A 224 16.89 19.42 -14.24
C GLN A 224 18.08 18.80 -14.98
N SER A 225 18.46 19.39 -16.12
CA SER A 225 19.76 19.10 -16.72
C SER A 225 20.83 19.64 -15.78
N GLU A 226 21.71 18.76 -15.28
CA GLU A 226 22.96 19.15 -14.60
C GLU A 226 23.87 19.97 -15.53
#